data_AF-A0A1G9TFQ4-F1
#
_entry.id   AF-A0A1G9TFQ4-F1
#
_cell.length_a   1.000
_cell.length_b   1.000
_cell.length_c   1.000
_cell.angle_alpha   90.00
_cell.angle_beta   90.00
_cell.angle_gamma   90.00
#
_symmetry.space_group_name_H-M   'P 1'
#
loop_
_entity.id
_entity.type
_entity.pdbx_description
1 polymer ?
#
loop_
_entity_poly.entity_id
_entity_poly.type
_entity_poly.pdbx_seq_one_letter_code
_entity_poly.pdbx_strand_id
1 'polypeptide(L)'
;MGDTVFLICMSAPVIFFIYSIVSYKKKFIIYTIKDKNMKVVNDAYYSLQLSFCIINSILVALGIFIVYNSKKPTSIVFYYLAVFWILNYLLKFMAIKKNYIRIDCE
;
A
#
# COMPACT_ATOMS: atom_id res chain seq x y z
N MET A 1 11.58 -23.53 -10.64
CA MET A 1 11.76 -22.68 -9.44
C MET A 1 11.32 -21.24 -9.66
N GLY A 2 11.61 -20.60 -10.80
CA GLY A 2 11.18 -19.21 -11.08
C GLY A 2 9.66 -18.99 -11.09
N ASP A 3 8.90 -19.90 -11.66
CA ASP A 3 7.43 -19.74 -11.82
C ASP A 3 6.68 -19.86 -10.49
N THR A 4 7.14 -20.73 -9.60
CA THR A 4 6.58 -20.88 -8.25
C THR A 4 6.82 -19.61 -7.42
N VAL A 5 8.02 -19.05 -7.49
CA VAL A 5 8.36 -17.80 -6.79
C VAL A 5 7.55 -16.62 -7.35
N PHE A 6 7.37 -16.57 -8.67
CA PHE A 6 6.52 -15.57 -9.32
C PHE A 6 5.07 -15.63 -8.85
N LEU A 7 4.46 -16.83 -8.81
CA LEU A 7 3.09 -17.02 -8.33
C LEU A 7 2.93 -16.61 -6.86
N ILE A 8 3.89 -16.97 -6.01
CA ILE A 8 3.91 -16.57 -4.59
C ILE A 8 4.00 -15.04 -4.47
N CYS A 9 4.90 -14.39 -5.22
CA CYS A 9 5.04 -12.94 -5.19
C CYS A 9 3.78 -12.22 -5.70
N MET A 10 3.11 -12.77 -6.72
CA MET A 10 1.85 -12.21 -7.23
C MET A 10 0.67 -12.39 -6.28
N SER A 11 0.71 -13.36 -5.37
CA SER A 11 -0.34 -13.52 -4.34
C SER A 11 -0.36 -12.35 -3.33
N ALA A 12 0.79 -11.76 -3.02
CA ALA A 12 0.93 -10.67 -2.05
C ALA A 12 0.11 -9.40 -2.42
N PRO A 13 0.21 -8.82 -3.63
CA PRO A 13 -0.61 -7.66 -4.01
C PRO A 13 -2.11 -7.99 -4.04
N VAL A 14 -2.50 -9.24 -4.37
CA VAL A 14 -3.91 -9.66 -4.35
C VAL A 14 -4.45 -9.72 -2.92
N ILE A 15 -3.71 -10.32 -1.99
CA ILE A 15 -4.09 -10.38 -0.57
C ILE A 15 -4.18 -8.97 0.01
N PHE A 16 -3.19 -8.11 -0.29
CA PHE A 16 -3.19 -6.71 0.15
C PHE A 16 -4.38 -5.92 -0.41
N PHE A 17 -4.73 -6.15 -1.69
CA PHE A 17 -5.89 -5.54 -2.32
C PHE A 17 -7.20 -5.94 -1.63
N ILE A 18 -7.41 -7.24 -1.36
CA ILE A 18 -8.60 -7.73 -0.64
C ILE A 18 -8.65 -7.12 0.76
N TYR A 19 -7.52 -7.12 1.48
CA TYR A 19 -7.41 -6.51 2.80
C TYR A 19 -7.76 -5.00 2.78
N SER A 20 -7.36 -4.29 1.72
CA SER A 20 -7.69 -2.87 1.56
C SER A 20 -9.20 -2.62 1.38
N ILE A 21 -9.90 -3.49 0.64
CA ILE A 21 -11.36 -3.41 0.47
C ILE A 21 -12.07 -3.66 1.81
N VAL A 22 -11.64 -4.68 2.56
CA VAL A 22 -12.20 -4.96 3.88
C VAL A 22 -11.96 -3.80 4.84
N SER A 23 -10.76 -3.21 4.82
CA SER A 23 -10.40 -2.04 5.64
C SER A 23 -11.24 -0.82 5.27
N TYR A 24 -11.52 -0.60 4.00
CA TYR A 24 -12.42 0.46 3.53
C TYR A 24 -13.84 0.27 4.08
N LYS A 25 -14.41 -0.94 3.93
CA LYS A 25 -15.77 -1.23 4.41
C LYS A 25 -15.91 -1.09 5.93
N LYS A 26 -14.90 -1.54 6.67
CA LYS A 26 -14.89 -1.46 8.14
C LYS A 26 -14.39 -0.13 8.69
N LYS A 27 -14.02 0.83 7.82
CA LYS A 27 -13.41 2.11 8.20
C LYS A 27 -12.22 1.92 9.16
N PHE A 28 -11.34 0.96 8.84
CA PHE A 28 -10.10 0.76 9.57
C PHE A 28 -8.93 1.44 8.85
N ILE A 29 -8.10 2.12 9.65
CA ILE A 29 -6.80 2.61 9.21
C ILE A 29 -5.89 1.39 9.07
N ILE A 30 -5.26 1.25 7.90
CA ILE A 30 -4.29 0.18 7.69
C ILE A 30 -3.11 0.38 8.65
N TYR A 31 -2.78 -0.66 9.41
CA TYR A 31 -1.80 -0.62 10.51
C TYR A 31 -0.44 -0.05 10.10
N THR A 32 -0.03 -0.28 8.85
CA THR A 32 1.25 0.19 8.30
C THR A 32 1.33 1.71 8.14
N ILE A 33 0.18 2.39 8.14
CA ILE A 33 0.05 3.85 8.01
C ILE A 33 -0.34 4.48 9.35
N LYS A 34 -0.91 3.69 10.27
CA LYS A 34 -1.41 4.16 11.56
C LYS A 34 -0.25 4.64 12.44
N ASP A 35 -0.19 5.95 12.64
CA ASP A 35 0.62 6.56 13.68
C ASP A 35 -0.14 6.52 15.02
N LYS A 36 0.57 6.52 16.16
CA LYS A 36 -0.09 6.44 17.48
C LYS A 36 -1.04 7.60 17.72
N ASN A 37 -0.70 8.78 17.20
CA ASN A 37 -1.44 10.02 17.41
C ASN A 37 -2.29 10.42 16.20
N MET A 38 -2.50 9.49 15.25
CA MET A 38 -3.25 9.75 14.03
C MET A 38 -4.74 9.52 14.25
N LYS A 39 -5.53 10.59 14.16
CA LYS A 39 -6.99 10.54 14.22
C LYS A 39 -7.57 10.90 12.86
N VAL A 40 -8.42 10.01 12.33
CA VAL A 40 -9.19 10.30 11.11
C VAL A 40 -10.32 11.24 11.49
N VAL A 41 -10.38 12.40 10.83
CA VAL A 41 -11.36 13.46 11.08
C VAL A 41 -12.40 13.51 9.95
N ASN A 42 -12.09 12.90 8.80
CA ASN A 42 -12.97 12.85 7.64
C ASN A 42 -12.98 11.44 7.02
N ASP A 43 -14.17 10.89 6.81
CA ASP A 43 -14.38 9.58 6.18
C ASP A 43 -13.82 9.49 4.75
N ALA A 44 -13.64 10.62 4.06
CA ALA A 44 -12.95 10.68 2.77
C ALA A 44 -11.52 10.11 2.84
N TYR A 45 -10.92 10.04 4.03
CA TYR A 45 -9.66 9.35 4.27
C TYR A 45 -9.70 7.89 3.79
N TYR A 46 -10.76 7.15 4.10
CA TYR A 46 -10.83 5.73 3.76
C TYR A 46 -10.89 5.53 2.24
N SER A 47 -11.59 6.42 1.53
CA SER A 47 -11.58 6.41 0.06
C SER A 47 -10.19 6.74 -0.50
N LEU A 48 -9.50 7.73 0.08
CA LEU A 48 -8.13 8.07 -0.31
C LEU A 48 -7.17 6.89 -0.06
N GLN A 49 -7.27 6.26 1.12
CA GLN A 49 -6.50 5.09 1.50
C GLN A 49 -6.72 3.94 0.51
N LEU A 50 -7.98 3.65 0.17
CA LEU A 50 -8.32 2.62 -0.80
C LEU A 50 -7.67 2.92 -2.16
N SER A 51 -7.83 4.12 -2.70
CA SER A 51 -7.23 4.49 -3.99
C SER A 51 -5.70 4.31 -4.00
N PHE A 52 -5.02 4.71 -2.93
CA PHE A 52 -3.57 4.50 -2.81
C PHE A 52 -3.21 3.02 -2.70
N CYS A 53 -3.98 2.20 -1.97
CA CYS A 53 -3.75 0.75 -1.90
C CYS A 53 -3.95 0.06 -3.26
N ILE A 54 -4.93 0.49 -4.05
CA ILE A 54 -5.15 -0.01 -5.41
C ILE A 54 -3.94 0.34 -6.29
N ILE A 55 -3.50 1.60 -6.28
CA ILE A 55 -2.31 2.05 -7.01
C ILE A 55 -1.08 1.25 -6.59
N ASN A 56 -0.91 1.03 -5.28
CA ASN A 56 0.19 0.25 -4.71
C ASN A 56 0.19 -1.19 -5.22
N SER A 57 -0.97 -1.84 -5.19
CA SER A 57 -1.14 -3.22 -5.68
C SER A 57 -0.82 -3.33 -7.17
N ILE A 58 -1.24 -2.35 -7.99
CA ILE A 58 -0.95 -2.30 -9.43
C ILE A 58 0.54 -2.09 -9.68
N LEU A 59 1.18 -1.13 -9.00
CA LEU A 59 2.63 -0.87 -9.15
C LEU A 59 3.45 -2.11 -8.80
N VAL A 60 3.13 -2.75 -7.67
CA VAL A 60 3.81 -3.97 -7.22
C VAL A 60 3.66 -5.09 -8.25
N ALA A 61 2.44 -5.33 -8.75
CA ALA A 61 2.20 -6.35 -9.77
C ALA A 61 2.99 -6.08 -11.07
N LEU A 62 3.01 -4.83 -11.54
CA LEU A 62 3.80 -4.43 -12.71
C LEU A 62 5.30 -4.62 -12.48
N GLY A 63 5.81 -4.23 -11.31
CA GLY A 63 7.21 -4.43 -10.95
C GLY A 63 7.62 -5.89 -10.92
N ILE A 64 6.78 -6.75 -10.32
CA ILE A 64 7.01 -8.21 -10.31
C ILE A 64 7.07 -8.75 -11.74
N PHE A 65 6.15 -8.31 -12.63
CA PHE A 65 6.13 -8.72 -14.02
C PHE A 65 7.39 -8.27 -14.80
N ILE A 66 7.82 -7.02 -14.65
CA ILE A 66 9.01 -6.47 -15.31
C ILE A 66 10.27 -7.21 -14.85
N VAL A 67 10.41 -7.45 -13.54
CA VAL A 67 11.60 -8.08 -12.98
C VAL A 67 11.68 -9.57 -13.33
N TYR A 68 10.53 -10.27 -13.38
CA TYR A 68 10.45 -11.65 -13.85
C TYR A 68 10.98 -11.77 -15.29
N ASN A 69 10.51 -10.90 -16.20
CA ASN A 69 10.99 -10.85 -17.58
C ASN A 69 12.49 -10.47 -17.69
N SER A 70 12.99 -9.68 -16.74
CA SER A 70 14.40 -9.25 -16.71
C SER A 70 15.35 -10.28 -16.09
N LYS A 71 14.85 -11.43 -15.59
CA LYS A 71 15.61 -12.50 -14.92
C LYS A 71 16.49 -12.03 -13.74
N LYS A 72 16.13 -10.94 -13.06
CA LYS A 72 16.88 -10.36 -11.92
C LYS A 72 16.06 -10.42 -10.60
N PRO A 73 15.85 -11.61 -10.01
CA PRO A 73 14.88 -11.81 -8.93
C PRO A 73 15.22 -11.08 -7.63
N THR A 74 16.51 -10.82 -7.34
CA THR A 74 16.96 -10.13 -6.13
C THR A 74 16.48 -8.67 -6.04
N SER A 75 16.15 -8.04 -7.18
CA SER A 75 15.67 -6.66 -7.21
C SER A 75 14.17 -6.52 -6.84
N ILE A 76 13.41 -7.62 -6.78
CA ILE A 76 11.96 -7.59 -6.49
C ILE A 76 11.69 -7.09 -5.06
N VAL A 77 12.44 -7.57 -4.08
CA VAL A 77 12.22 -7.25 -2.67
C VAL A 77 12.48 -5.77 -2.41
N PHE A 78 13.55 -5.22 -2.98
CA PHE A 78 13.87 -3.78 -2.89
C PHE A 78 12.80 -2.92 -3.56
N TYR A 79 12.32 -3.33 -4.74
CA TYR A 79 11.23 -2.64 -5.41
C TYR A 79 9.96 -2.65 -4.56
N TYR A 80 9.58 -3.81 -4.01
CA TYR A 80 8.41 -3.94 -3.16
C TYR A 80 8.47 -3.00 -1.94
N LEU A 81 9.58 -3.01 -1.21
CA LEU A 81 9.81 -2.12 -0.07
C LEU A 81 9.72 -0.64 -0.46
N ALA A 82 10.37 -0.25 -1.57
CA ALA A 82 10.38 1.11 -2.05
C ALA A 82 8.96 1.60 -2.40
N VAL A 83 8.19 0.81 -3.16
CA VAL A 83 6.83 1.18 -3.56
C VAL A 83 5.92 1.34 -2.34
N PHE A 84 5.96 0.37 -1.41
CA PHE A 84 5.17 0.44 -0.18
C PHE A 84 5.50 1.67 0.64
N TRP A 85 6.79 1.98 0.80
CA TRP A 85 7.21 3.10 1.63
C TRP A 85 6.85 4.45 1.00
N ILE A 86 7.11 4.61 -0.31
CA ILE A 86 6.80 5.83 -1.06
C ILE A 86 5.30 6.10 -1.07
N LEU A 87 4.46 5.10 -1.37
CA LEU A 87 3.01 5.30 -1.45
C LEU A 87 2.39 5.52 -0.08
N ASN A 88 2.88 4.85 0.97
CA ASN A 88 2.42 5.11 2.34
C ASN A 88 2.78 6.52 2.79
N TYR A 89 4.00 6.99 2.48
CA TYR A 89 4.42 8.36 2.78
C TYR A 89 3.56 9.40 2.03
N LEU A 90 3.34 9.19 0.73
CA LEU A 90 2.50 10.06 -0.10
C LEU A 90 1.05 10.10 0.39
N LEU A 91 0.49 8.95 0.79
CA LEU A 91 -0.84 8.88 1.37
C LEU A 91 -0.93 9.70 2.66
N LYS A 92 0.03 9.54 3.58
CA LYS A 92 0.09 10.32 4.83
C LYS A 92 0.17 11.82 4.52
N PHE A 93 1.06 12.22 3.62
CA PHE A 93 1.21 13.61 3.19
C PHE A 93 -0.08 14.19 2.60
N MET A 94 -0.73 13.47 1.68
CA MET A 94 -2.00 13.88 1.07
C MET A 94 -3.13 13.96 2.09
N ALA A 95 -3.20 13.02 3.02
CA ALA A 95 -4.22 13.00 4.05
C ALA A 95 -4.08 14.19 5.03
N ILE A 96 -2.85 14.56 5.40
CA ILE A 96 -2.59 15.78 6.20
C ILE A 96 -2.97 17.02 5.39
N LYS A 97 -2.47 17.13 4.15
CA LYS A 97 -2.72 18.29 3.29
C LYS A 97 -4.21 18.54 3.05
N LYS A 98 -5.01 17.49 2.95
CA LYS A 98 -6.48 17.56 2.78
C LYS A 98 -7.26 17.66 4.09
N ASN A 99 -6.58 17.78 5.25
CA ASN A 99 -7.19 17.78 6.58
C ASN A 99 -8.09 16.56 6.86
N TYR A 100 -7.79 15.42 6.23
CA TYR A 100 -8.52 14.19 6.47
C TYR A 100 -8.11 13.52 7.77
N ILE A 101 -6.86 13.76 8.19
CA ILE A 101 -6.28 13.24 9.42
C ILE A 101 -5.70 14.40 10.22
N ARG A 102 -5.82 14.32 11.54
CA ARG A 102 -5.09 15.15 12.50
C ARG A 102 -4.04 14.29 13.19
N ILE A 103 -2.87 14.87 13.38
CA ILE A 103 -1.81 14.29 14.18
C ILE A 103 -1.77 15.14 15.43
N ASP A 104 -2.23 14.58 16.55
CA ASP A 104 -2.14 15.26 17.82
C ASP A 104 -0.68 15.18 18.30
N CYS A 105 -0.01 16.32 18.42
CA CYS A 105 1.29 16.38 19.08
C CYS A 105 1.02 16.45 20.59
N GLU A 106 1.10 15.29 21.28
CA GLU A 106 1.36 15.26 22.72
C GLU A 106 2.85 15.49 22.98
#